data_AF-A0A7C5KZG7-F1
#
_entry.id   AF-A0A7C5KZG7-F1
#
_cell.length_a   1.000
_cell.length_b   1.000
_cell.length_c   1.000
_cell.angle_alpha   90.00
_cell.angle_beta   90.00
_cell.angle_gamma   90.00
#
_symmetry.space_group_name_H-M   'P 1'
#
loop_
_entity.id
_entity.type
_entity.pdbx_description
1 polymer ?
#
loop_
_entity_poly.entity_id
_entity_poly.type
_entity_poly.pdbx_seq_one_letter_code
_entity_poly.pdbx_strand_id
1 'polypeptide(L)'
;MKKHFWLLLLGSLLGSFYACREKTPHHITPPEVSGTQTGTATPSENSLLTTRALVTIDYLRVRRQPDLNAAEIGHLRLGEAVPLTGEITQFTSPVRLRGLDYQEPWVGVLLPDGKRGWVYGGGLGFRNMEQSVLAETLIKKRLEHFLGSSLAEELRSYAQHFNEVRCDSTAFAERQKKALVLQKQIEKALNRHFSPGKSADLPDFYWLESNFPTFFVQYDRQNRRLRIFQNYKALAREAKRCPGTTDDALVDWYFSLYPQDSLEADFPVYVL
;
A
#
# COMPACT_ATOMS: atom_id res chain seq x y z
N MET A 1 28.86 -17.51 -54.04
CA MET A 1 28.47 -16.97 -55.36
C MET A 1 27.55 -15.77 -55.13
N LYS A 2 27.93 -14.60 -55.69
CA LYS A 2 27.11 -13.46 -56.21
C LYS A 2 25.89 -12.97 -55.38
N LYS A 3 25.62 -11.68 -55.12
CA LYS A 3 26.20 -10.40 -55.56
C LYS A 3 25.57 -9.26 -54.72
N HIS A 4 26.35 -8.19 -54.54
CA HIS A 4 26.06 -6.79 -54.20
C HIS A 4 24.77 -6.17 -54.77
N PHE A 5 24.22 -5.13 -54.09
CA PHE A 5 24.08 -3.73 -54.58
C PHE A 5 23.44 -2.77 -53.52
N TRP A 6 24.18 -1.75 -53.02
CA TRP A 6 23.94 -0.27 -53.11
C TRP A 6 22.76 0.33 -52.30
N LEU A 7 22.72 1.61 -51.89
CA LEU A 7 23.66 2.70 -51.52
C LEU A 7 22.75 3.89 -51.10
N LEU A 8 23.18 4.67 -50.12
CA LEU A 8 22.94 6.10 -49.82
C LEU A 8 21.78 6.88 -50.47
N LEU A 9 21.08 7.68 -49.65
CA LEU A 9 20.70 9.05 -50.01
C LEU A 9 20.69 9.97 -48.79
N LEU A 10 21.30 11.14 -49.01
CA LEU A 10 21.75 12.17 -48.09
C LEU A 10 21.25 13.49 -48.68
N GLY A 11 20.77 14.42 -47.86
CA GLY A 11 20.40 15.79 -48.25
C GLY A 11 18.95 16.15 -47.88
N SER A 12 18.62 17.37 -47.45
CA SER A 12 19.37 18.61 -47.31
C SER A 12 18.69 19.52 -46.28
N LEU A 13 19.49 20.41 -45.69
CA LEU A 13 19.04 21.65 -45.05
C LEU A 13 18.17 22.48 -46.02
N LEU A 14 17.21 23.23 -45.46
CA LEU A 14 16.89 24.61 -45.85
C LEU A 14 16.05 25.26 -44.74
N GLY A 15 16.58 26.33 -44.17
CA GLY A 15 15.87 27.18 -43.22
C GLY A 15 14.90 28.12 -43.93
N SER A 16 13.99 28.71 -43.15
CA SER A 16 13.36 29.99 -43.48
C SER A 16 12.90 30.65 -42.19
N PHE A 17 13.55 31.77 -41.91
CA PHE A 17 13.16 32.78 -40.94
C PHE A 17 11.78 33.34 -41.36
N TYR A 18 10.82 33.37 -40.44
CA TYR A 18 9.67 34.28 -40.57
C TYR A 18 9.77 35.38 -39.51
N ALA A 19 9.61 36.58 -40.03
CA ALA A 19 9.89 37.86 -39.42
C ALA A 19 8.87 38.28 -38.35
N CYS A 20 9.37 39.05 -37.38
CA CYS A 20 8.58 39.90 -36.50
C CYS A 20 7.74 40.90 -37.30
N ARG A 21 6.47 41.08 -36.90
CA ARG A 21 5.69 42.27 -37.22
C ARG A 21 5.22 42.92 -35.92
N GLU A 22 5.76 44.09 -35.67
CA GLU A 22 5.50 44.99 -34.55
C GLU A 22 4.19 45.77 -34.80
N LYS A 23 3.33 45.91 -33.78
CA LYS A 23 2.27 46.91 -33.72
C LYS A 23 2.24 47.51 -32.31
N THR A 24 2.37 48.84 -32.28
CA THR A 24 2.48 49.76 -31.15
C THR A 24 1.11 49.99 -30.45
N PRO A 25 1.03 50.80 -29.36
CA PRO A 25 0.58 50.36 -28.04
C PRO A 25 -0.84 50.82 -27.70
N HIS A 26 -1.54 50.04 -26.86
CA HIS A 26 -2.73 50.52 -26.17
C HIS A 26 -2.42 50.81 -24.70
N HIS A 27 -2.73 52.05 -24.33
CA HIS A 27 -2.68 52.67 -23.02
C HIS A 27 -3.48 51.85 -21.98
N ILE A 28 -2.82 51.42 -20.91
CA ILE A 28 -3.46 50.82 -19.74
C ILE A 28 -3.16 51.69 -18.52
N THR A 29 -4.23 52.19 -17.92
CA THR A 29 -4.29 52.91 -16.64
C THR A 29 -3.89 51.98 -15.49
N PRO A 30 -3.20 52.45 -14.43
CA PRO A 30 -2.76 51.59 -13.34
C PRO A 30 -3.89 51.33 -12.32
N PRO A 31 -4.06 50.09 -11.84
CA PRO A 31 -4.60 49.84 -10.52
C PRO A 31 -3.50 49.29 -9.59
N GLU A 32 -3.20 50.11 -8.59
CA GLU A 32 -3.22 49.79 -7.16
C GLU A 32 -2.71 48.41 -6.70
N VAL A 33 -1.64 48.46 -5.92
CA VAL A 33 -1.06 47.36 -5.15
C VAL A 33 -1.92 47.04 -3.94
N SER A 34 -2.43 45.81 -3.83
CA SER A 34 -2.69 45.17 -2.53
C SER A 34 -2.93 43.67 -2.64
N GLY A 35 -2.16 42.91 -1.85
CA GLY A 35 -2.61 41.64 -1.27
C GLY A 35 -2.23 40.36 -2.03
N THR A 36 -1.01 39.86 -1.80
CA THR A 36 -0.66 38.46 -1.99
C THR A 36 -1.54 37.58 -1.11
N GLN A 37 -2.43 36.79 -1.71
CA GLN A 37 -3.01 35.61 -1.07
C GLN A 37 -2.59 34.36 -1.83
N THR A 38 -1.74 33.59 -1.17
CA THR A 38 -1.31 32.24 -1.54
C THR A 38 -2.54 31.33 -1.48
N GLY A 39 -3.14 31.04 -2.63
CA GLY A 39 -4.23 30.08 -2.76
C GLY A 39 -3.70 28.65 -2.66
N THR A 40 -3.88 28.04 -1.49
CA THR A 40 -3.78 26.59 -1.30
C THR A 40 -4.77 25.89 -2.22
N ALA A 41 -4.27 25.12 -3.20
CA ALA A 41 -5.11 24.34 -4.10
C ALA A 41 -5.93 23.32 -3.29
N THR A 42 -7.24 23.53 -3.20
CA THR A 42 -8.20 22.55 -2.70
C THR A 42 -8.33 21.44 -3.75
N PRO A 43 -8.16 20.15 -3.39
CA PRO A 43 -8.44 19.05 -4.31
C PRO A 43 -9.91 19.09 -4.73
N SER A 44 -10.17 19.01 -6.04
CA SER A 44 -11.53 19.02 -6.63
C SER A 44 -12.40 17.90 -6.06
N GLU A 45 -13.58 18.27 -5.57
CA GLU A 45 -14.61 17.41 -4.95
C GLU A 45 -15.06 16.24 -5.87
N ASN A 46 -14.93 16.40 -7.19
CA ASN A 46 -15.25 15.36 -8.17
C ASN A 46 -14.19 14.23 -8.25
N SER A 47 -12.98 14.44 -7.73
CA SER A 47 -11.94 13.40 -7.71
C SER A 47 -12.20 12.35 -6.60
N LEU A 48 -12.84 12.76 -5.51
CA LEU A 48 -13.06 11.92 -4.32
C LEU A 48 -14.10 10.81 -4.55
N LEU A 49 -15.09 11.02 -5.43
CA LEU A 49 -16.15 10.05 -5.76
C LEU A 49 -15.69 8.88 -6.64
N THR A 50 -14.46 8.91 -7.18
CA THR A 50 -13.91 7.82 -8.00
C THR A 50 -13.26 6.73 -7.15
N THR A 51 -13.04 7.00 -5.87
CA THR A 51 -12.32 6.14 -4.94
C THR A 51 -13.25 5.05 -4.39
N ARG A 52 -12.94 3.78 -4.65
CA ARG A 52 -13.71 2.63 -4.15
C ARG A 52 -12.84 1.75 -3.27
N ALA A 53 -13.37 1.31 -2.13
CA ALA A 53 -12.74 0.29 -1.29
C ALA A 53 -13.42 -1.07 -1.49
N LEU A 54 -12.68 -2.15 -1.32
CA LEU A 54 -13.24 -3.50 -1.27
C LEU A 54 -13.66 -3.84 0.15
N VAL A 55 -14.83 -4.42 0.31
CA VAL A 55 -15.31 -4.91 1.61
C VAL A 55 -14.62 -6.25 1.93
N THR A 56 -13.97 -6.36 3.09
CA THR A 56 -13.11 -7.50 3.46
C THR A 56 -13.75 -8.48 4.45
N ILE A 57 -14.93 -8.15 4.94
CA ILE A 57 -15.72 -8.98 5.85
C ILE A 57 -17.14 -9.13 5.34
N ASP A 58 -17.79 -10.22 5.71
CA ASP A 58 -19.20 -10.39 5.37
C ASP A 58 -20.10 -9.60 6.33
N TYR A 59 -21.24 -9.16 5.83
CA TYR A 59 -22.23 -8.37 6.58
C TYR A 59 -21.63 -7.11 7.25
N LEU A 60 -20.92 -6.28 6.49
CA LEU A 60 -20.38 -5.01 7.01
C LEU A 60 -21.53 -4.00 7.19
N ARG A 61 -21.92 -3.75 8.44
CA ARG A 61 -23.02 -2.85 8.80
C ARG A 61 -22.70 -1.41 8.44
N VAL A 62 -23.59 -0.77 7.70
CA VAL A 62 -23.58 0.66 7.41
C VAL A 62 -24.45 1.38 8.43
N ARG A 63 -23.87 2.31 9.16
CA ARG A 63 -24.50 3.05 10.26
C ARG A 63 -24.84 4.47 9.83
N ARG A 64 -25.90 5.02 10.41
CA ARG A 64 -26.32 6.42 10.16
C ARG A 64 -25.30 7.44 10.67
N GLN A 65 -24.60 7.12 11.75
CA GLN A 65 -23.57 7.94 12.40
C GLN A 65 -22.35 7.06 12.69
N PRO A 66 -21.15 7.65 12.86
CA PRO A 66 -19.93 6.91 13.17
C PRO A 66 -19.89 6.42 14.63
N ASP A 67 -20.83 5.54 14.97
CA ASP A 67 -21.01 4.98 16.31
C ASP A 67 -21.51 3.53 16.23
N LEU A 68 -21.00 2.65 17.09
CA LEU A 68 -21.36 1.22 17.14
C LEU A 68 -22.84 0.98 17.51
N ASN A 69 -23.47 1.95 18.16
CA ASN A 69 -24.86 1.92 18.62
C ASN A 69 -25.80 2.72 17.69
N ALA A 70 -25.27 3.46 16.72
CA ALA A 70 -26.10 4.18 15.76
C ALA A 70 -26.98 3.22 14.94
N ALA A 71 -28.12 3.72 14.43
CA ALA A 71 -29.02 2.92 13.62
C ALA A 71 -28.31 2.34 12.39
N GLU A 72 -28.49 1.04 12.15
CA GLU A 72 -28.10 0.37 10.90
C GLU A 72 -29.05 0.82 9.79
N ILE A 73 -28.49 1.30 8.68
CA ILE A 73 -29.23 1.80 7.52
C ILE A 73 -28.99 0.94 6.27
N GLY A 74 -28.14 -0.08 6.38
CA GLY A 74 -27.81 -1.03 5.33
C GLY A 74 -26.65 -1.93 5.74
N HIS A 75 -26.26 -2.83 4.85
CA HIS A 75 -25.08 -3.66 5.00
C HIS A 75 -24.40 -3.85 3.65
N LEU A 76 -23.09 -4.08 3.66
CA LEU A 76 -22.28 -4.40 2.49
C LEU A 76 -21.80 -5.84 2.56
N ARG A 77 -21.60 -6.46 1.40
CA ARG A 77 -21.19 -7.87 1.30
C ARG A 77 -19.70 -8.01 1.11
N LEU A 78 -19.14 -9.14 1.54
CA LEU A 78 -17.74 -9.48 1.27
C LEU A 78 -17.43 -9.37 -0.24
N GLY A 79 -16.33 -8.69 -0.58
CA GLY A 79 -15.87 -8.48 -1.95
C GLY A 79 -16.59 -7.35 -2.70
N GLU A 80 -17.62 -6.73 -2.12
CA GLU A 80 -18.29 -5.59 -2.71
C GLU A 80 -17.34 -4.39 -2.81
N ALA A 81 -17.28 -3.76 -3.98
CA ALA A 81 -16.55 -2.50 -4.17
C ALA A 81 -17.48 -1.33 -3.82
N VAL A 82 -17.22 -0.62 -2.73
CA VAL A 82 -18.07 0.48 -2.23
C VAL A 82 -17.45 1.84 -2.53
N PRO A 83 -18.20 2.83 -3.07
CA PRO A 83 -17.72 4.20 -3.21
C PRO A 83 -17.51 4.83 -1.84
N LEU A 84 -16.37 5.52 -1.70
CA LEU A 84 -16.06 6.30 -0.49
C LEU A 84 -16.50 7.75 -0.66
N THR A 85 -16.92 8.38 0.43
CA THR A 85 -17.25 9.81 0.43
C THR A 85 -16.02 10.71 0.63
N GLY A 86 -14.88 10.11 1.00
CA GLY A 86 -13.66 10.82 1.41
C GLY A 86 -13.62 11.18 2.90
N GLU A 87 -14.72 10.94 3.63
CA GLU A 87 -14.83 11.26 5.05
C GLU A 87 -14.22 10.16 5.93
N ILE A 88 -13.45 10.59 6.94
CA ILE A 88 -12.86 9.73 7.96
C ILE A 88 -12.92 10.42 9.32
N THR A 89 -13.24 9.69 10.39
CA THR A 89 -13.28 10.28 11.73
C THR A 89 -11.88 10.47 12.32
N GLN A 90 -11.73 11.50 13.16
CA GLN A 90 -10.52 11.72 13.93
C GLN A 90 -10.37 10.74 15.10
N PHE A 91 -11.50 10.28 15.65
CA PHE A 91 -11.56 9.26 16.70
C PHE A 91 -11.67 7.85 16.12
N THR A 92 -11.41 6.85 16.96
CA THR A 92 -11.54 5.43 16.64
C THR A 92 -12.56 4.76 17.54
N SER A 93 -13.05 3.59 17.13
CA SER A 93 -13.86 2.71 17.95
C SER A 93 -13.22 1.33 18.06
N PRO A 94 -13.29 0.68 19.24
CA PRO A 94 -12.79 -0.67 19.42
C PRO A 94 -13.67 -1.64 18.64
N VAL A 95 -13.07 -2.45 17.78
CA VAL A 95 -13.76 -3.52 17.05
C VAL A 95 -12.92 -4.79 17.06
N ARG A 96 -13.56 -5.95 17.28
CA ARG A 96 -12.89 -7.24 17.19
C ARG A 96 -13.25 -7.90 15.87
N LEU A 97 -12.26 -8.12 15.01
CA LEU A 97 -12.43 -8.73 13.70
C LEU A 97 -11.52 -9.94 13.56
N ARG A 98 -12.11 -11.12 13.34
CA ARG A 98 -11.39 -12.39 13.10
C ARG A 98 -10.27 -12.70 14.11
N GLY A 99 -10.49 -12.34 15.38
CA GLY A 99 -9.55 -12.60 16.47
C GLY A 99 -8.51 -11.51 16.71
N LEU A 100 -8.53 -10.39 15.97
CA LEU A 100 -7.74 -9.20 16.27
C LEU A 100 -8.59 -8.10 16.91
N ASP A 101 -8.04 -7.46 17.92
CA ASP A 101 -8.60 -6.25 18.53
C ASP A 101 -8.05 -5.01 17.82
N TYR A 102 -8.91 -4.32 17.07
CA TYR A 102 -8.58 -3.11 16.34
C TYR A 102 -9.09 -1.85 17.05
N GLN A 103 -8.44 -0.72 16.73
CA GLN A 103 -8.95 0.64 16.94
C GLN A 103 -9.15 1.28 15.58
N GLU A 104 -10.36 1.19 15.02
CA GLU A 104 -10.63 1.65 13.65
C GLU A 104 -11.37 2.99 13.66
N PRO A 105 -10.99 3.95 12.81
CA PRO A 105 -11.83 5.10 12.54
C PRO A 105 -13.03 4.66 11.69
N TRP A 106 -14.01 5.54 11.60
CA TRP A 106 -15.16 5.38 10.72
C TRP A 106 -14.89 6.03 9.38
N VAL A 107 -15.36 5.37 8.32
CA VAL A 107 -15.20 5.80 6.93
C VAL A 107 -16.57 6.00 6.32
N GLY A 108 -16.76 7.15 5.67
CA GLY A 108 -17.99 7.47 4.95
C GLY A 108 -18.10 6.70 3.64
N VAL A 109 -19.27 6.12 3.39
CA VAL A 109 -19.58 5.30 2.21
C VAL A 109 -20.91 5.70 1.57
N LEU A 110 -21.07 5.40 0.28
CA LEU A 110 -22.31 5.61 -0.46
C LEU A 110 -22.97 4.26 -0.80
N LEU A 111 -24.22 4.07 -0.37
CA LEU A 111 -25.04 2.91 -0.69
C LEU A 111 -25.63 3.01 -2.12
N PRO A 112 -26.04 1.88 -2.73
CA PRO A 112 -26.63 1.87 -4.08
C PRO A 112 -27.90 2.73 -4.24
N ASP A 113 -28.66 2.93 -3.16
CA ASP A 113 -29.86 3.77 -3.12
C ASP A 113 -29.54 5.27 -2.92
N GLY A 114 -28.26 5.64 -2.97
CA GLY A 114 -27.77 7.01 -2.81
C GLY A 114 -27.65 7.47 -1.35
N LYS A 115 -27.98 6.62 -0.36
CA LYS A 115 -27.81 6.99 1.05
C LYS A 115 -26.34 7.02 1.44
N ARG A 116 -25.95 8.03 2.21
CA ARG A 116 -24.65 8.11 2.86
C ARG A 116 -24.69 7.47 4.23
N GLY A 117 -23.62 6.78 4.60
CA GLY A 117 -23.47 6.14 5.90
C GLY A 117 -22.03 5.93 6.29
N TRP A 118 -21.84 5.29 7.44
CA TRP A 118 -20.55 5.09 8.07
C TRP A 118 -20.29 3.61 8.30
N VAL A 119 -19.08 3.16 7.99
CA VAL A 119 -18.58 1.81 8.31
C VAL A 119 -17.30 1.94 9.11
N TYR A 120 -16.98 0.96 9.96
CA TYR A 120 -15.67 0.91 10.58
C TYR A 120 -14.61 0.53 9.54
N GLY A 121 -13.47 1.21 9.55
CA GLY A 121 -12.42 1.06 8.55
C GLY A 121 -11.90 -0.38 8.41
N GLY A 122 -11.94 -1.17 9.48
CA GLY A 122 -11.46 -2.56 9.53
C GLY A 122 -12.17 -3.50 8.56
N GLY A 123 -13.40 -3.17 8.15
CA GLY A 123 -14.14 -3.90 7.13
C GLY A 123 -13.80 -3.51 5.69
N LEU A 124 -12.86 -2.58 5.50
CA LEU A 124 -12.45 -2.07 4.19
C LEU A 124 -10.98 -2.42 3.88
N GLY A 125 -10.76 -2.84 2.63
CA GLY A 125 -9.48 -3.11 2.01
C GLY A 125 -9.21 -2.12 0.88
N PHE A 126 -8.01 -1.53 0.89
CA PHE A 126 -7.61 -0.45 -0.01
C PHE A 126 -6.62 -0.93 -1.08
N ARG A 127 -6.87 -2.12 -1.64
CA ARG A 127 -5.96 -2.73 -2.62
C ARG A 127 -5.88 -1.85 -3.86
N ASN A 128 -4.67 -1.57 -4.35
CA ASN A 128 -4.39 -0.73 -5.52
C ASN A 128 -4.82 0.75 -5.36
N MET A 129 -4.82 1.27 -4.14
CA MET A 129 -5.17 2.67 -3.84
C MET A 129 -3.95 3.45 -3.32
N GLU A 130 -2.80 3.23 -3.94
CA GLU A 130 -1.48 3.67 -3.49
C GLU A 130 -1.36 5.19 -3.35
N GLN A 131 -2.23 5.97 -4.01
CA GLN A 131 -2.25 7.44 -3.96
C GLN A 131 -3.40 8.00 -3.11
N SER A 132 -4.18 7.13 -2.45
CA SER A 132 -5.31 7.57 -1.64
C SER A 132 -4.83 8.02 -0.27
N VAL A 133 -4.94 9.32 0.00
CA VAL A 133 -4.70 9.92 1.33
C VAL A 133 -5.48 9.20 2.43
N LEU A 134 -6.70 8.75 2.11
CA LEU A 134 -7.54 7.99 3.04
C LEU A 134 -6.97 6.61 3.35
N ALA A 135 -6.50 5.88 2.32
CA ALA A 135 -5.85 4.59 2.49
C ALA A 135 -4.55 4.73 3.31
N GLU A 136 -3.72 5.71 2.99
CA GLU A 136 -2.49 6.01 3.73
C GLU A 136 -2.77 6.33 5.21
N THR A 137 -3.81 7.13 5.47
CA THR A 137 -4.21 7.50 6.84
C THR A 137 -4.65 6.27 7.64
N LEU A 138 -5.43 5.37 7.03
CA LEU A 138 -5.89 4.14 7.68
C LEU A 138 -4.74 3.17 7.95
N ILE A 139 -3.89 2.96 6.95
CA ILE A 139 -2.70 2.11 7.09
C ILE A 139 -1.81 2.65 8.22
N LYS A 140 -1.52 3.96 8.23
CA LYS A 140 -0.73 4.58 9.29
C LYS A 140 -1.32 4.31 10.68
N LYS A 141 -2.62 4.58 10.86
CA LYS A 141 -3.31 4.33 12.15
C LYS A 141 -3.26 2.87 12.57
N ARG A 142 -3.40 1.92 11.63
CA ARG A 142 -3.28 0.48 11.91
C ARG A 142 -1.88 0.08 12.33
N LEU A 143 -0.85 0.54 11.60
CA LEU A 143 0.54 0.27 11.93
C LEU A 143 0.84 0.80 13.35
N GLU A 144 0.45 2.03 13.66
CA GLU A 144 0.65 2.62 14.99
C GLU A 144 -0.09 1.84 16.09
N HIS A 145 -1.33 1.41 15.84
CA HIS A 145 -2.11 0.62 16.80
C HIS A 145 -1.46 -0.73 17.12
N PHE A 146 -1.08 -1.49 16.09
CA PHE A 146 -0.55 -2.85 16.28
C PHE A 146 0.94 -2.88 16.68
N LEU A 147 1.73 -1.94 16.18
CA LEU A 147 3.19 -1.97 16.31
C LEU A 147 3.70 -0.95 17.33
N GLY A 148 2.93 0.09 17.64
CA GLY A 148 3.40 1.27 18.34
C GLY A 148 4.16 2.23 17.41
N SER A 149 4.27 3.50 17.80
CA SER A 149 4.80 4.56 16.91
C SER A 149 6.22 4.30 16.42
N SER A 150 7.13 3.81 17.28
CA SER A 150 8.53 3.56 16.89
C SER A 150 8.63 2.49 15.81
N LEU A 151 8.06 1.31 16.06
CA LEU A 151 8.14 0.18 15.13
C LEU A 151 7.35 0.44 13.84
N ALA A 152 6.22 1.16 13.94
CA ALA A 152 5.46 1.61 12.77
C ALA A 152 6.30 2.53 11.87
N GLU A 153 7.04 3.48 12.44
CA GLU A 153 7.90 4.38 11.68
C GLU A 153 9.11 3.65 11.09
N GLU A 154 9.72 2.72 11.84
CA GLU A 154 10.82 1.88 11.33
C GLU A 154 10.38 1.04 10.13
N LEU A 155 9.17 0.46 10.18
CA LEU A 155 8.59 -0.30 9.07
C LEU A 155 8.27 0.59 7.86
N ARG A 156 7.66 1.77 8.08
CA ARG A 156 7.39 2.73 7.00
C ARG A 156 8.68 3.19 6.32
N SER A 157 9.70 3.50 7.11
CA SER A 157 11.03 3.81 6.62
C SER A 157 11.58 2.65 5.78
N TYR A 158 11.50 1.41 6.28
CA TYR A 158 11.89 0.23 5.49
C TYR A 158 11.15 0.12 4.16
N ALA A 159 9.82 0.28 4.16
CA ALA A 159 8.98 0.21 2.96
C ALA A 159 9.37 1.26 1.91
N GLN A 160 9.64 2.49 2.35
CA GLN A 160 10.09 3.58 1.47
C GLN A 160 11.44 3.27 0.82
N HIS A 161 12.41 2.78 1.60
CA HIS A 161 13.75 2.47 1.11
C HIS A 161 13.80 1.20 0.24
N PHE A 162 12.79 0.33 0.32
CA PHE A 162 12.74 -0.92 -0.46
C PHE A 162 12.69 -0.69 -1.99
N ASN A 163 12.19 0.47 -2.42
CA ASN A 163 12.08 0.84 -3.83
C ASN A 163 13.15 1.84 -4.28
N GLU A 164 14.11 2.17 -3.42
CA GLU A 164 15.19 3.09 -3.78
C GLU A 164 16.15 2.49 -4.80
N VAL A 165 16.70 3.37 -5.64
CA VAL A 165 17.54 3.02 -6.81
C VAL A 165 18.90 2.42 -6.41
N ARG A 166 19.34 2.60 -5.16
CA ARG A 166 20.61 2.02 -4.67
C ARG A 166 20.42 0.56 -4.29
N CYS A 167 20.79 -0.31 -5.22
CA CYS A 167 20.70 -1.75 -5.06
C CYS A 167 22.07 -2.35 -5.40
N ASP A 168 23.07 -2.24 -4.52
CA ASP A 168 24.28 -3.08 -4.59
C ASP A 168 24.19 -4.20 -3.54
N SER A 169 25.09 -5.19 -3.59
CA SER A 169 25.02 -6.34 -2.67
C SER A 169 25.19 -5.97 -1.20
N THR A 170 25.85 -4.86 -0.88
CA THR A 170 25.93 -4.37 0.52
C THR A 170 24.58 -3.81 0.96
N ALA A 171 23.97 -2.96 0.13
CA ALA A 171 22.65 -2.41 0.38
C ALA A 171 21.57 -3.51 0.47
N PHE A 172 21.65 -4.54 -0.39
CA PHE A 172 20.78 -5.71 -0.34
C PHE A 172 20.93 -6.47 0.99
N ALA A 173 22.17 -6.81 1.38
CA ALA A 173 22.44 -7.52 2.62
C ALA A 173 21.97 -6.74 3.87
N GLU A 174 22.21 -5.42 3.92
CA GLU A 174 21.76 -4.59 5.03
C GLU A 174 20.23 -4.47 5.10
N ARG A 175 19.55 -4.33 3.96
CA ARG A 175 18.07 -4.36 3.92
C ARG A 175 17.53 -5.70 4.40
N GLN A 176 18.12 -6.80 3.97
CA GLN A 176 17.70 -8.15 4.39
C GLN A 176 17.90 -8.35 5.90
N LYS A 177 19.04 -7.93 6.47
CA LYS A 177 19.26 -7.95 7.93
C LYS A 177 18.20 -7.14 8.67
N LYS A 178 17.92 -5.91 8.22
CA LYS A 178 16.89 -5.05 8.82
C LYS A 178 15.51 -5.72 8.75
N ALA A 179 15.17 -6.33 7.61
CA ALA A 179 13.90 -7.01 7.43
C ALA A 179 13.71 -8.18 8.40
N LEU A 180 14.74 -9.01 8.62
CA LEU A 180 14.68 -10.12 9.58
C LEU A 180 14.54 -9.64 11.04
N VAL A 181 15.10 -8.48 11.38
CA VAL A 181 14.88 -7.85 12.70
C VAL A 181 13.43 -7.38 12.84
N LEU A 182 12.93 -6.65 11.83
CA LEU A 182 11.55 -6.16 11.80
C LEU A 182 10.55 -7.31 11.89
N GLN A 183 10.78 -8.42 11.16
CA GLN A 183 9.94 -9.62 11.18
C GLN A 183 9.66 -10.09 12.60
N LYS A 184 10.71 -10.29 13.41
CA LYS A 184 10.59 -10.77 14.79
C LYS A 184 9.86 -9.77 15.69
N GLN A 185 10.13 -8.49 15.52
CA GLN A 185 9.50 -7.43 16.32
C GLN A 185 8.02 -7.27 15.99
N ILE A 186 7.67 -7.27 14.69
CA ILE A 186 6.30 -7.16 14.20
C ILE A 186 5.51 -8.41 14.59
N GLU A 187 6.06 -9.62 14.43
CA GLU A 187 5.38 -10.85 14.85
C GLU A 187 5.05 -10.81 16.34
N LYS A 188 6.01 -10.43 17.19
CA LYS A 188 5.78 -10.25 18.62
C LYS A 188 4.71 -9.20 18.89
N ALA A 189 4.72 -8.09 18.16
CA ALA A 189 3.76 -7.01 18.35
C ALA A 189 2.34 -7.43 17.98
N LEU A 190 2.13 -8.02 16.81
CA LEU A 190 0.84 -8.51 16.33
C LEU A 190 0.20 -9.51 17.30
N ASN A 191 1.00 -10.45 17.81
CA ASN A 191 0.50 -11.49 18.70
C ASN A 191 0.01 -10.96 20.06
N ARG A 192 0.34 -9.72 20.46
CA ARG A 192 -0.26 -9.08 21.64
C ARG A 192 -1.74 -8.71 21.44
N HIS A 193 -2.16 -8.51 20.19
CA HIS A 193 -3.52 -8.11 19.83
C HIS A 193 -4.33 -9.27 19.26
N PHE A 194 -3.69 -10.41 19.04
CA PHE A 194 -4.31 -11.58 18.45
C PHE A 194 -4.72 -12.57 19.54
N SER A 195 -5.99 -12.93 19.54
CA SER A 195 -6.45 -14.13 20.22
C SER A 195 -7.39 -14.89 19.30
N PRO A 196 -6.99 -16.09 18.83
CA PRO A 196 -7.78 -16.84 17.87
C PRO A 196 -9.13 -17.20 18.49
N GLY A 197 -10.20 -16.77 17.83
CA GLY A 197 -11.57 -17.13 18.20
C GLY A 197 -11.91 -18.56 17.78
N LYS A 198 -13.20 -18.91 17.87
CA LYS A 198 -13.71 -20.19 17.36
C LYS A 198 -13.86 -20.24 15.83
N SER A 199 -13.81 -19.08 15.16
CA SER A 199 -13.92 -18.99 13.70
C SER A 199 -12.66 -19.50 13.02
N ALA A 200 -12.83 -20.17 11.89
CA ALA A 200 -11.74 -20.56 10.99
C ALA A 200 -11.19 -19.38 10.18
N ASP A 201 -11.90 -18.24 10.16
CA ASP A 201 -11.53 -17.10 9.33
C ASP A 201 -10.35 -16.33 9.92
N LEU A 202 -9.31 -16.13 9.10
CA LEU A 202 -8.13 -15.36 9.47
C LEU A 202 -8.30 -13.87 9.14
N PRO A 203 -7.74 -12.97 9.96
CA PRO A 203 -7.70 -11.56 9.64
C PRO A 203 -7.00 -11.30 8.30
N ASP A 204 -7.43 -10.25 7.60
CA ASP A 204 -6.73 -9.75 6.42
C ASP A 204 -5.55 -8.87 6.87
N PHE A 205 -4.33 -9.24 6.47
CA PHE A 205 -3.10 -8.52 6.76
C PHE A 205 -2.57 -7.70 5.58
N TYR A 206 -3.38 -7.49 4.53
CA TYR A 206 -2.97 -6.70 3.36
C TYR A 206 -2.32 -5.35 3.72
N TRP A 207 -2.82 -4.65 4.75
CA TRP A 207 -2.26 -3.38 5.21
C TRP A 207 -0.82 -3.51 5.71
N LEU A 208 -0.46 -4.64 6.31
CA LEU A 208 0.90 -4.92 6.74
C LEU A 208 1.76 -5.41 5.57
N GLU A 209 1.23 -6.35 4.79
CA GLU A 209 1.93 -6.93 3.63
C GLU A 209 2.30 -5.88 2.57
N SER A 210 1.44 -4.87 2.39
CA SER A 210 1.74 -3.72 1.52
C SER A 210 2.88 -2.84 2.02
N ASN A 211 3.20 -2.89 3.32
CA ASN A 211 4.27 -2.12 3.96
C ASN A 211 5.47 -2.97 4.36
N PHE A 212 5.38 -4.30 4.21
CA PHE A 212 6.45 -5.20 4.57
C PHE A 212 6.77 -6.13 3.39
N PRO A 213 7.35 -5.58 2.31
CA PRO A 213 7.63 -6.34 1.10
C PRO A 213 8.51 -7.54 1.40
N THR A 214 8.29 -8.62 0.65
CA THR A 214 8.91 -9.93 0.84
C THR A 214 8.45 -10.72 2.07
N PHE A 215 7.47 -10.24 2.83
CA PHE A 215 6.89 -11.00 3.94
C PHE A 215 5.37 -11.12 3.80
N PHE A 216 4.81 -12.17 4.39
CA PHE A 216 3.36 -12.38 4.49
C PHE A 216 3.03 -13.01 5.84
N VAL A 217 1.79 -12.81 6.27
CA VAL A 217 1.33 -13.27 7.60
C VAL A 217 0.50 -14.54 7.44
N GLN A 218 0.76 -15.53 8.29
CA GLN A 218 -0.07 -16.73 8.39
C GLN A 218 -0.38 -17.07 9.84
N TYR A 219 -1.43 -17.86 10.03
CA TYR A 219 -1.78 -18.40 11.34
C TYR A 219 -1.18 -19.79 11.52
N ASP A 220 -0.29 -19.90 12.49
CA ASP A 220 0.21 -21.18 12.98
C ASP A 220 -0.84 -21.80 13.90
N ARG A 221 -1.58 -22.77 13.36
CA ARG A 221 -2.66 -23.46 14.08
C ARG A 221 -2.14 -24.29 15.25
N GLN A 222 -0.92 -24.84 15.14
CA GLN A 222 -0.34 -25.70 16.18
C GLN A 222 0.02 -24.86 17.40
N ASN A 223 0.72 -23.74 17.19
CA ASN A 223 1.13 -22.86 18.28
C ASN A 223 0.12 -21.75 18.59
N ARG A 224 -1.03 -21.73 17.89
CA ARG A 224 -2.13 -20.77 18.03
C ARG A 224 -1.67 -19.30 18.00
N ARG A 225 -0.73 -18.98 17.12
CA ARG A 225 -0.14 -17.63 16.98
C ARG A 225 -0.06 -17.20 15.53
N LEU A 226 0.01 -15.90 15.29
CA LEU A 226 0.39 -15.35 13.99
C LEU A 226 1.88 -15.53 13.79
N ARG A 227 2.27 -15.80 12.56
CA ARG A 227 3.64 -15.89 12.12
C ARG A 227 3.86 -15.07 10.87
N ILE A 228 5.04 -14.49 10.76
CA ILE A 228 5.45 -13.76 9.57
C ILE A 228 6.52 -14.60 8.88
N PHE A 229 6.31 -14.87 7.60
CA PHE A 229 7.19 -15.72 6.79
C PHE A 229 7.81 -14.92 5.66
N GLN A 230 9.07 -15.17 5.37
CA GLN A 230 9.70 -14.62 4.19
C GLN A 230 9.22 -15.31 2.91
N ASN A 231 8.92 -14.52 1.89
CA ASN A 231 8.57 -14.91 0.54
C ASN A 231 9.82 -14.80 -0.35
N TYR A 232 10.50 -15.93 -0.57
CA TYR A 232 11.75 -15.94 -1.33
C TYR A 232 11.54 -15.60 -2.81
N LYS A 233 10.34 -15.80 -3.37
CA LYS A 233 10.02 -15.32 -4.73
C LYS A 233 10.01 -13.80 -4.81
N ALA A 234 9.55 -13.12 -3.77
CA ALA A 234 9.59 -11.66 -3.69
C ALA A 234 11.02 -11.16 -3.46
N LEU A 235 11.78 -11.83 -2.60
CA LEU A 235 13.20 -11.54 -2.38
C LEU A 235 14.03 -11.73 -3.68
N ALA A 236 13.74 -12.78 -4.45
CA ALA A 236 14.35 -13.01 -5.75
C ALA A 236 14.09 -11.89 -6.76
N ARG A 237 12.87 -11.34 -6.75
CA ARG A 237 12.55 -10.17 -7.58
C ARG A 237 13.32 -8.93 -7.13
N GLU A 238 13.58 -8.78 -5.84
CA GLU A 238 14.44 -7.72 -5.34
C GLU A 238 15.90 -7.91 -5.79
N ALA A 239 16.48 -9.09 -5.56
CA ALA A 239 17.87 -9.40 -5.93
C ALA A 239 18.15 -9.11 -7.42
N LYS A 240 17.23 -9.51 -8.31
CA LYS A 240 17.32 -9.25 -9.75
C LYS A 240 17.27 -7.78 -10.15
N ARG A 241 16.86 -6.86 -9.26
CA ARG A 241 16.93 -5.41 -9.51
C ARG A 241 18.32 -4.85 -9.21
N CYS A 242 19.14 -5.55 -8.43
CA CYS A 242 20.52 -5.16 -8.16
C CYS A 242 21.43 -5.63 -9.32
N PRO A 243 22.48 -4.88 -9.70
CA PRO A 243 23.47 -5.36 -10.65
C PRO A 243 24.41 -6.38 -9.98
N GLY A 244 24.86 -7.36 -10.77
CA GLY A 244 25.67 -8.49 -10.29
C GLY A 244 24.84 -9.73 -10.02
N THR A 245 25.48 -10.80 -9.54
CA THR A 245 24.84 -12.12 -9.33
C THR A 245 25.05 -12.67 -7.91
N THR A 246 25.71 -11.92 -7.03
CA THR A 246 25.99 -12.37 -5.66
C THR A 246 24.70 -12.59 -4.87
N ASP A 247 23.75 -11.67 -5.01
CA ASP A 247 22.47 -11.72 -4.31
C ASP A 247 21.56 -12.83 -4.88
N ASP A 248 21.68 -13.12 -6.17
CA ASP A 248 21.01 -14.25 -6.82
C ASP A 248 21.47 -15.59 -6.21
N ALA A 249 22.78 -15.76 -5.97
CA ALA A 249 23.31 -16.98 -5.37
C ALA A 249 22.76 -17.24 -3.95
N LEU A 250 22.57 -16.17 -3.16
CA LEU A 250 21.93 -16.28 -1.84
C LEU A 250 20.45 -16.69 -1.97
N VAL A 251 19.73 -16.10 -2.92
CA VAL A 251 18.33 -16.43 -3.20
C VAL A 251 18.19 -17.87 -3.70
N ASP A 252 19.07 -18.32 -4.59
CA ASP A 252 19.09 -19.69 -5.10
C ASP A 252 19.35 -20.69 -3.96
N TRP A 253 20.22 -20.32 -3.01
CA TRP A 253 20.38 -21.10 -1.79
C TRP A 253 19.06 -21.20 -1.00
N TYR A 254 18.33 -20.10 -0.79
CA TYR A 254 17.00 -20.18 -0.15
C TYR A 254 16.01 -21.06 -0.93
N PHE A 255 15.98 -20.99 -2.26
CA PHE A 255 15.15 -21.90 -3.06
C PHE A 255 15.56 -23.37 -2.90
N SER A 256 16.84 -23.66 -2.73
CA SER A 256 17.32 -25.03 -2.46
C SER A 256 16.87 -25.56 -1.09
N LEU A 257 16.71 -24.69 -0.09
CA LEU A 257 16.19 -25.04 1.23
C LEU A 257 14.67 -25.25 1.24
N TYR A 258 13.95 -24.52 0.38
CA TYR A 258 12.47 -24.47 0.35
C TYR A 258 11.93 -24.64 -1.08
N PRO A 259 12.17 -25.80 -1.73
CA PRO A 259 11.86 -25.98 -3.15
C PRO A 259 10.36 -26.07 -3.45
N GLN A 260 9.51 -26.40 -2.46
CA GLN A 260 8.09 -26.67 -2.67
C GLN A 260 7.27 -25.39 -2.88
N ASP A 261 7.40 -24.43 -1.97
CA ASP A 261 6.59 -23.20 -1.97
C ASP A 261 7.44 -21.92 -2.09
N SER A 262 8.74 -22.03 -1.83
CA SER A 262 9.67 -20.91 -1.71
C SER A 262 9.32 -19.95 -0.58
N LEU A 263 8.85 -20.50 0.54
CA LEU A 263 8.50 -19.79 1.76
C LEU A 263 9.41 -20.24 2.90
N GLU A 264 9.74 -19.34 3.81
CA GLU A 264 10.40 -19.70 5.06
C GLU A 264 9.57 -20.74 5.82
N ALA A 265 10.21 -21.73 6.43
CA ALA A 265 9.56 -22.69 7.32
C ALA A 265 10.43 -22.94 8.56
N ASP A 266 9.82 -23.43 9.65
CA ASP A 266 10.56 -23.74 10.91
C ASP A 266 11.62 -24.82 10.73
N PHE A 267 11.45 -25.66 9.71
CA PHE A 267 12.42 -26.67 9.31
C PHE A 267 12.59 -26.58 7.80
N PRO A 268 13.83 -26.48 7.28
CA PRO A 268 14.07 -26.70 5.86
C PRO A 268 13.51 -28.08 5.48
N VAL A 269 12.92 -28.19 4.29
CA VAL A 269 12.26 -29.42 3.82
C VAL A 269 13.32 -30.43 3.38
N TYR A 270 14.22 -30.79 4.29
CA TYR A 270 15.02 -32.01 4.17
C TYR A 270 14.19 -33.13 4.77
N VAL A 271 13.24 -33.64 3.99
CA VAL A 271 12.69 -34.95 4.28
C VAL A 271 13.64 -35.97 3.67
N LEU A 272 14.13 -36.84 4.56
CA LEU A 272 14.93 -38.05 4.34
C LEU A 272 14.48 -38.89 3.14
#